data_AF-A0AAU3Q0F3-F1
#
_entry.id   AF-A0AAU3Q0F3-F1
#
_cell.length_a   1.000
_cell.length_b   1.000
_cell.length_c   1.000
_cell.angle_alpha   90.00
_cell.angle_beta   90.00
_cell.angle_gamma   90.00
#
_symmetry.space_group_name_H-M   'P 1'
#
loop_
_entity.id
_entity.type
_entity.pdbx_description
1 polymer ?
#
loop_
_entity_poly.entity_id
_entity_poly.type
_entity_poly.pdbx_seq_one_letter_code
_entity_poly.pdbx_strand_id
1 'polypeptide(L)'
;MMVLLETRTWEQYASVSSGVVDSGRYRASGRIAVDGGHPVTVTADRTYVRSIEVRSDWAATAHLDAIGDEILWCADQIRSMRPRFVPRGDYSRHTDADLEEQLDRHRLRLLDEMRR
;
A
#
# COMPACT_ATOMS: atom_id res chain seq x y z
N MET A 1 -9.27 -0.62 -9.95
CA MET A 1 -9.48 -1.18 -11.30
C MET A 1 -9.02 -0.23 -12.40
N MET A 2 -9.52 1.01 -12.46
CA MET A 2 -9.20 1.98 -13.54
C MET A 2 -7.71 2.19 -13.83
N VAL A 3 -6.83 2.18 -12.82
CA VAL A 3 -5.36 2.29 -13.01
C VAL A 3 -4.78 1.23 -13.97
N LEU A 4 -5.42 0.05 -14.09
CA LEU A 4 -4.98 -1.02 -14.97
C LEU A 4 -5.20 -0.66 -16.44
N LEU A 5 -6.23 0.13 -16.76
CA LEU A 5 -6.48 0.64 -18.11
C LEU A 5 -5.39 1.61 -18.59
N GLU A 6 -4.63 2.20 -17.67
CA GLU A 6 -3.57 3.17 -17.98
C GLU A 6 -2.20 2.49 -18.22
N THR A 7 -2.12 1.18 -18.04
CA THR A 7 -0.89 0.41 -18.27
C THR A 7 -0.64 0.22 -19.76
N ARG A 8 0.63 0.20 -20.16
CA ARG A 8 1.05 0.14 -21.58
C ARG A 8 1.67 -1.19 -21.99
N THR A 9 2.20 -1.95 -21.05
CA THR A 9 2.81 -3.27 -21.32
C THR A 9 2.23 -4.33 -20.40
N TRP A 10 2.41 -5.59 -20.79
CA TRP A 10 1.98 -6.73 -19.98
C TRP A 10 2.68 -6.76 -18.61
N GLU A 11 3.98 -6.46 -18.54
CA GLU A 11 4.74 -6.44 -17.28
C GLU A 11 4.20 -5.36 -16.34
N GLN A 12 3.88 -4.18 -16.88
CA GLN A 12 3.27 -3.10 -16.10
C GLN A 12 1.88 -3.50 -15.60
N TYR A 13 1.06 -4.11 -16.46
CA TYR A 13 -0.25 -4.62 -16.09
C TYR A 13 -0.15 -5.68 -14.98
N ALA A 14 0.73 -6.67 -15.12
CA ALA A 14 0.94 -7.74 -14.15
C ALA A 14 1.44 -7.18 -12.80
N SER A 15 2.39 -6.24 -12.81
CA SER A 15 2.89 -5.60 -11.59
C SER A 15 1.79 -4.81 -10.86
N VAL A 16 1.01 -3.99 -11.58
CA VAL A 16 -0.07 -3.20 -10.98
C VAL A 16 -1.20 -4.12 -10.49
N SER A 17 -1.57 -5.14 -11.27
CA SER A 17 -2.58 -6.12 -10.89
C SER A 17 -2.18 -6.90 -9.64
N SER A 18 -0.93 -7.37 -9.59
CA SER A 18 -0.37 -8.03 -8.41
C SER A 18 -0.37 -7.10 -7.20
N GLY A 19 0.05 -5.85 -7.33
CA GLY A 19 0.03 -4.90 -6.22
C GLY A 19 -1.38 -4.49 -5.75
N VAL A 20 -2.39 -4.57 -6.62
CA VAL A 20 -3.80 -4.35 -6.25
C VAL A 20 -4.36 -5.52 -5.45
N VAL A 21 -3.98 -6.75 -5.83
CA VAL A 21 -4.45 -8.00 -5.19
C VAL A 21 -3.64 -8.32 -3.93
N ASP A 22 -2.36 -7.98 -3.91
CA ASP A 22 -1.50 -8.21 -2.75
C ASP A 22 -2.00 -7.40 -1.56
N SER A 23 -2.38 -8.13 -0.52
CA SER A 23 -2.73 -7.56 0.78
C SER A 23 -1.57 -6.80 1.41
N GLY A 24 -0.32 -7.08 0.99
CA GLY A 24 0.91 -6.36 1.33
C GLY A 24 1.12 -6.21 2.82
N ARG A 25 1.98 -7.02 3.46
CA ARG A 25 2.30 -6.83 4.89
C ARG A 25 3.38 -5.77 5.03
N TYR A 26 3.03 -4.63 5.61
CA TYR A 26 3.94 -3.54 5.91
C TYR A 26 4.32 -3.56 7.38
N ARG A 27 5.58 -3.28 7.69
CA ARG A 27 6.10 -3.14 9.05
C ARG A 27 6.98 -1.90 9.12
N ALA A 28 6.73 -1.06 10.11
CA ALA A 28 7.56 0.10 10.42
C ALA A 28 7.94 0.07 11.90
N SER A 29 9.14 0.56 12.20
CA SER A 29 9.63 0.76 13.55
C SER A 29 9.84 2.24 13.80
N GLY A 30 9.71 2.64 15.06
CA GLY A 30 9.93 4.02 15.51
C GLY A 30 11.34 4.52 15.20
N ARG A 31 11.56 5.83 15.29
CA ARG A 31 12.87 6.47 15.13
C ARG A 31 13.75 6.27 16.35
N ILE A 32 13.14 6.23 17.53
CA ILE A 32 13.88 6.14 18.80
C ILE A 32 14.41 4.70 18.94
N ALA A 33 15.69 4.59 19.31
CA ALA A 33 16.30 3.32 19.68
C ALA A 33 16.57 3.31 21.19
N VAL A 34 16.13 2.26 21.86
CA VAL A 34 16.29 2.02 23.31
C VAL A 34 16.84 0.62 23.48
N ASP A 35 17.99 0.49 24.15
CA ASP A 35 18.66 -0.79 24.39
C ASP A 35 18.85 -1.64 23.12
N GLY A 36 19.20 -0.99 22.01
CA GLY A 36 19.46 -1.65 20.74
C GLY A 36 18.22 -2.06 19.93
N GLY A 37 17.01 -1.65 20.35
CA GLY A 37 15.77 -1.91 19.60
C GLY A 37 14.83 -0.72 19.55
N HIS A 38 13.83 -0.79 18.68
CA HIS A 38 12.81 0.25 18.59
C HIS A 38 11.64 -0.07 19.52
N PRO A 39 11.26 0.84 20.43
CA PRO A 39 10.22 0.58 21.41
C PRO A 39 8.82 0.56 20.81
N VAL A 40 8.62 1.17 19.64
CA VAL A 40 7.35 1.14 18.90
C VAL A 40 7.55 0.42 17.57
N THR A 41 6.66 -0.53 17.28
CA THR A 41 6.56 -1.17 15.97
C THR A 41 5.10 -1.21 15.55
N VAL A 42 4.82 -0.88 14.28
CA VAL A 42 3.49 -0.97 13.70
C VAL A 42 3.52 -1.95 12.55
N THR A 43 2.53 -2.84 12.49
CA THR A 43 2.26 -3.63 11.30
C THR A 43 0.93 -3.22 10.69
N ALA A 44 0.86 -3.28 9.37
CA ALA A 44 -0.33 -2.94 8.63
C ALA A 44 -0.43 -3.78 7.37
N ASP A 45 -1.62 -3.79 6.80
CA ASP A 45 -1.81 -4.21 5.42
C ASP A 45 -2.12 -3.00 4.54
N ARG A 46 -2.58 -3.24 3.31
CA ARG A 46 -2.98 -2.19 2.38
C ARG A 46 -4.07 -1.25 2.91
N THR A 47 -4.97 -1.75 3.74
CA THR A 47 -6.20 -1.04 4.14
C THR A 47 -6.11 -0.54 5.57
N TYR A 48 -5.67 -1.40 6.50
CA TYR A 48 -5.76 -1.19 7.94
C TYR A 48 -4.40 -1.35 8.63
N VAL A 49 -4.24 -0.64 9.75
CA VAL A 49 -3.24 -1.01 10.76
C VAL A 49 -3.69 -2.33 11.39
N ARG A 50 -2.76 -3.28 11.51
CA ARG A 50 -3.01 -4.63 12.02
C ARG A 50 -2.53 -4.81 13.45
N SER A 51 -1.39 -4.24 13.80
CA SER A 51 -0.91 -4.20 15.19
C SER A 51 -0.09 -2.95 15.47
N ILE A 52 -0.13 -2.52 16.74
CA ILE A 52 0.80 -1.55 17.31
C ILE A 52 1.40 -2.23 18.54
N GLU A 53 2.70 -2.43 18.51
CA GLU A 53 3.48 -3.01 19.61
C GLU A 53 4.28 -1.88 20.24
N VAL A 54 4.08 -1.69 21.55
CA VAL A 54 4.85 -0.74 22.37
C VAL A 54 5.52 -1.53 23.48
N ARG A 55 6.85 -1.45 23.57
CA ARG A 55 7.61 -2.08 24.65
C ARG A 55 7.24 -1.45 25.99
N SER A 56 6.89 -2.29 26.97
CA SER A 56 6.35 -1.87 28.26
C SER A 56 7.38 -1.16 29.15
N ASP A 57 8.64 -1.56 29.08
CA ASP A 57 9.76 -0.94 29.81
C ASP A 57 9.95 0.53 29.41
N TRP A 58 9.86 0.82 28.11
CA TRP A 58 9.91 2.18 27.59
C TRP A 58 8.61 2.94 27.90
N ALA A 59 7.44 2.33 27.67
CA ALA A 59 6.15 2.98 27.93
C ALA A 59 5.97 3.41 29.39
N ALA A 60 6.58 2.69 30.35
CA ALA A 60 6.54 3.03 31.77
C ALA A 60 7.28 4.33 32.12
N THR A 61 8.23 4.76 31.27
CA THR A 61 9.09 5.92 31.52
C THR A 61 8.91 7.04 30.49
N ALA A 62 8.34 6.73 29.32
CA ALA A 62 8.10 7.68 28.25
C ALA A 62 6.90 8.58 28.52
N HIS A 63 6.96 9.83 28.04
CA HIS A 63 5.80 10.71 27.99
C HIS A 63 4.79 10.19 26.96
N LEU A 64 3.49 10.35 27.20
CA LEU A 64 2.43 9.88 26.30
C LEU A 64 2.59 10.46 24.88
N ASP A 65 2.97 11.73 24.77
CA ASP A 65 3.20 12.39 23.48
C ASP A 65 4.33 11.71 22.69
N ALA A 66 5.39 11.25 23.36
CA ALA A 66 6.50 10.55 22.70
C ALA A 66 6.05 9.20 22.11
N ILE A 67 5.13 8.50 22.79
CA ILE A 67 4.51 7.28 22.25
C ILE A 67 3.66 7.61 21.02
N GLY A 68 2.84 8.66 21.11
CA GLY A 68 1.98 9.14 20.02
C GLY A 68 2.78 9.51 18.77
N ASP A 69 3.86 10.28 18.94
CA ASP A 69 4.73 10.72 17.86
C ASP A 69 5.39 9.55 17.11
N GLU A 70 5.82 8.51 17.84
CA GLU A 70 6.43 7.34 17.24
C GLU A 70 5.41 6.46 16.49
N ILE A 71 4.17 6.36 16.99
CA ILE A 71 3.08 5.70 16.27
C ILE A 71 2.76 6.45 14.98
N LEU A 72 2.63 7.79 15.03
CA LEU A 72 2.35 8.63 13.86
C LEU A 72 3.47 8.52 12.83
N TRP A 73 4.73 8.52 13.28
CA TRP A 73 5.88 8.28 12.41
C TRP A 73 5.79 6.93 11.70
N CYS A 74 5.52 5.85 12.43
CA CYS A 74 5.39 4.52 11.83
C CYS A 74 4.23 4.47 10.82
N ALA A 75 3.11 5.14 11.12
CA ALA A 75 1.98 5.23 10.22
C ALA A 75 2.34 5.95 8.91
N ASP A 76 3.13 7.01 8.96
CA ASP A 76 3.60 7.72 7.77
C ASP A 76 4.59 6.89 6.94
N GLN A 77 5.47 6.13 7.57
CA GLN A 77 6.32 5.16 6.86
C GLN A 77 5.49 4.07 6.18
N ILE A 78 4.46 3.54 6.85
CA ILE A 78 3.54 2.59 6.24
C ILE A 78 2.79 3.21 5.06
N ARG A 79 2.34 4.47 5.17
CA ARG A 79 1.69 5.18 4.06
C ARG A 79 2.62 5.38 2.87
N SER A 80 3.93 5.57 3.08
CA SER A 80 4.90 5.73 1.99
C SER A 80 5.23 4.39 1.32
N MET A 81 5.19 3.28 2.05
CA MET A 81 5.36 1.93 1.50
C MET A 81 4.16 1.44 0.68
N ARG A 82 2.94 1.90 1.00
CA ARG A 82 1.72 1.47 0.28
C ARG A 82 1.70 2.00 -1.16
N PRO A 83 1.51 1.14 -2.17
CA PRO A 83 1.41 1.60 -3.55
C PRO A 83 0.13 2.42 -3.77
N ARG A 84 0.32 3.66 -4.22
CA ARG A 84 -0.76 4.60 -4.57
C ARG A 84 -1.18 4.36 -6.01
N PHE A 85 -2.37 3.79 -6.19
CA PHE A 85 -2.98 3.61 -7.50
C PHE A 85 -4.07 4.66 -7.71
N VAL A 86 -3.66 5.82 -8.20
CA VAL A 86 -4.59 6.91 -8.55
C VAL A 86 -4.70 6.94 -10.08
N PRO A 87 -5.86 6.64 -10.65
CA PRO A 87 -6.11 6.83 -12.08
C PRO A 87 -5.95 8.31 -12.44
N ARG A 88 -5.31 8.58 -13.57
CA ARG A 88 -5.17 9.92 -14.16
C ARG A 88 -6.32 10.26 -15.11
N GLY A 89 -6.95 9.27 -15.71
CA GLY A 89 -8.10 9.44 -16.59
C GLY A 89 -9.38 9.82 -15.84
N ASP A 90 -10.26 10.58 -16.50
CA ASP A 90 -11.64 10.75 -16.04
C ASP A 90 -12.48 9.56 -16.52
N TYR A 91 -12.90 8.73 -15.57
CA TYR A 91 -13.74 7.58 -15.84
C TYR A 91 -15.17 7.73 -15.29
N SER A 92 -15.54 8.93 -14.83
CA SER A 92 -16.84 9.21 -14.19
C SER A 92 -18.05 8.95 -15.09
N ARG A 93 -17.83 8.91 -16.40
CA ARG A 93 -18.86 8.69 -17.43
C ARG A 93 -19.08 7.21 -17.77
N HIS A 94 -18.25 6.31 -17.26
CA HIS A 94 -18.35 4.88 -17.53
C HIS A 94 -19.09 4.19 -16.39
N THR A 95 -19.97 3.26 -16.73
CA THR A 95 -20.54 2.34 -15.75
C THR A 95 -19.49 1.31 -15.33
N ASP A 96 -19.69 0.64 -14.20
CA ASP A 96 -18.80 -0.44 -13.76
C ASP A 96 -18.70 -1.56 -14.82
N ALA A 97 -19.82 -1.90 -15.48
CA ALA A 97 -19.84 -2.88 -16.56
C ALA A 97 -19.00 -2.45 -17.78
N ASP A 98 -19.08 -1.16 -18.17
CA ASP A 98 -18.27 -0.63 -19.27
C ASP A 98 -16.77 -0.69 -18.93
N LEU A 99 -16.41 -0.45 -17.66
CA LEU A 99 -15.03 -0.51 -17.20
C LEU A 99 -14.49 -1.93 -17.17
N GLU A 100 -15.29 -2.89 -16.72
CA GLU A 100 -14.93 -4.31 -16.74
C GLU A 100 -14.71 -4.81 -18.17
N GLU A 101 -15.59 -4.46 -19.09
CA GLU A 101 -15.44 -4.84 -20.51
C GLU A 101 -14.19 -4.21 -21.12
N GLN A 102 -13.95 -2.91 -20.87
CA GLN A 102 -12.74 -2.23 -21.32
C GLN A 102 -11.47 -2.86 -20.73
N LEU A 103 -11.50 -3.26 -19.46
CA LEU A 103 -10.38 -3.93 -18.80
C LEU A 103 -10.05 -5.27 -19.44
N ASP A 104 -11.06 -6.08 -19.76
CA ASP A 104 -10.85 -7.38 -20.36
C ASP A 104 -10.27 -7.25 -21.78
N ARG A 105 -10.82 -6.34 -22.60
CA ARG A 105 -10.27 -6.05 -23.93
C ARG A 105 -8.83 -5.55 -23.87
N HIS A 106 -8.53 -4.65 -22.92
CA HIS A 106 -7.18 -4.12 -22.72
C HIS A 106 -6.19 -5.22 -22.32
N ARG A 107 -6.58 -6.08 -21.38
CA ARG A 107 -5.80 -7.24 -20.95
C ARG A 107 -5.47 -8.17 -22.12
N LEU A 108 -6.48 -8.51 -22.94
CA LEU A 108 -6.30 -9.38 -24.11
C LEU A 108 -5.35 -8.77 -25.14
N ARG A 109 -5.48 -7.46 -25.41
CA ARG A 109 -4.56 -6.74 -26.30
C ARG A 109 -3.11 -6.81 -25.82
N LEU A 110 -2.86 -6.53 -24.52
CA LEU A 110 -1.51 -6.60 -23.96
C LEU A 110 -0.93 -8.01 -23.99
N LEU A 111 -1.76 -9.04 -23.80
CA LEU A 111 -1.34 -10.44 -23.93
C LEU A 111 -0.95 -10.80 -25.36
N ASP A 112 -1.68 -10.30 -26.35
CA ASP A 112 -1.35 -10.51 -27.76
C ASP A 112 -0.04 -9.80 -28.13
N GLU A 113 0.15 -8.56 -27.68
CA GLU A 113 1.37 -7.79 -27.89
C GLU A 113 2.61 -8.44 -27.27
N MET A 114 2.50 -9.05 -26.08
CA MET A 114 3.59 -9.79 -25.43
C MET A 114 4.00 -11.06 -26.19
N ARG A 115 3.05 -11.70 -26.90
CA ARG A 115 3.27 -12.98 -27.58
C ARG A 115 3.89 -12.82 -28.98
N ARG A 116 3.92 -11.61 -29.52
CA ARG A 116 4.53 -11.26 -30.80
C ARG A 116 6.00 -10.93 -30.63
#